data_AF-A0A2U1NQ16-F1
#
_entry.id   AF-A0A2U1NQ16-F1
#
_cell.length_a   1.000
_cell.length_b   1.000
_cell.length_c   1.000
_cell.angle_alpha   90.00
_cell.angle_beta   90.00
_cell.angle_gamma   90.00
#
_symmetry.space_group_name_H-M   'P 1'
#
loop_
_entity.id
_entity.type
_entity.pdbx_description
1 polymer ?
#
loop_
_entity_poly.entity_id
_entity_poly.type
_entity_poly.pdbx_seq_one_letter_code
_entity_poly.pdbx_strand_id
1 'polypeptide(L)' 'MTSKGPYFYGGEITSVDLSLAPTLYHLTVALGHFKGWTIPKRLTRVLKYTKLLFDRKSFKNTKPSDNCVIDGWALKLNP' A
#
# COMPACT_ATOMS: atom_id res chain seq x y z
N MET A 1 -24.01 -10.98 -2.49
CA MET A 1 -22.78 -10.20 -2.22
C MET A 1 -21.83 -11.04 -1.38
N THR A 2 -21.15 -12.02 -1.97
CA THR A 2 -20.31 -12.94 -1.19
C THR A 2 -19.14 -13.40 -2.03
N SER A 3 -18.06 -12.64 -1.96
CA SER A 3 -16.74 -13.18 -2.18
C SER A 3 -15.85 -12.69 -1.06
N LYS A 4 -15.71 -13.51 -0.01
CA LYS A 4 -14.80 -13.29 1.13
C LYS A 4 -13.35 -13.60 0.72
N GLY A 5 -12.95 -13.19 -0.48
CA GLY A 5 -11.62 -13.42 -0.97
C GLY A 5 -10.63 -12.35 -0.49
N PRO A 6 -9.33 -12.58 -0.71
CA PRO A 6 -8.30 -11.74 -0.15
C PRO A 6 -8.10 -10.42 -0.94
N TYR A 7 -8.69 -10.29 -2.13
CA TYR A 7 -8.63 -9.11 -3.01
C TYR A 7 -9.92 -8.28 -2.95
N PHE A 8 -9.90 -7.09 -3.56
CA PHE A 8 -10.97 -6.08 -3.44
C PHE A 8 -12.36 -6.62 -3.83
N TYR A 9 -12.45 -7.29 -4.97
CA TYR A 9 -13.68 -7.94 -5.44
C TYR A 9 -13.76 -9.43 -5.07
N GLY A 10 -12.82 -9.93 -4.27
CA GLY A 10 -12.84 -11.29 -3.75
C GLY A 10 -11.64 -12.14 -4.12
N GLY A 11 -11.89 -13.25 -4.83
CA GLY A 11 -10.92 -14.34 -4.99
C GLY A 11 -9.70 -14.01 -5.84
N GLU A 12 -9.90 -13.21 -6.90
CA GLU A 12 -8.88 -12.90 -7.89
C GLU A 12 -8.44 -11.44 -7.82
N ILE A 13 -7.20 -11.21 -8.21
CA ILE A 13 -6.65 -9.86 -8.33
C ILE A 13 -7.31 -9.12 -9.50
N THR A 14 -7.62 -7.83 -9.30
CA THR A 14 -8.25 -6.98 -10.30
C THR A 14 -7.46 -5.69 -10.52
N SER A 15 -7.85 -4.89 -11.51
CA SER A 15 -7.26 -3.57 -11.74
C SER A 15 -7.35 -2.67 -10.50
N VAL A 16 -8.41 -2.78 -9.70
CA VAL A 16 -8.55 -2.01 -8.45
C VAL A 16 -7.44 -2.33 -7.46
N ASP A 17 -7.10 -3.61 -7.31
CA ASP A 17 -6.00 -4.04 -6.44
C ASP A 17 -4.64 -3.52 -6.93
N LEU A 18 -4.43 -3.54 -8.25
CA LEU A 18 -3.21 -3.05 -8.89
C LEU A 18 -3.08 -1.53 -8.75
N SER A 19 -4.18 -0.78 -8.79
CA SER A 19 -4.19 0.66 -8.54
C SER A 19 -3.99 0.99 -7.05
N LEU A 20 -4.52 0.17 -6.14
CA LEU A 20 -4.39 0.40 -4.69
C LEU A 20 -3.01 0.07 -4.14
N ALA A 21 -2.30 -0.92 -4.69
CA ALA A 21 -1.00 -1.34 -4.14
C ALA A 21 0.03 -0.20 -4.08
N PRO A 22 0.28 0.60 -5.14
CA PRO A 22 1.18 1.75 -5.07
C PRO A 22 0.69 2.83 -4.09
N THR A 23 -0.60 3.13 -4.08
CA THR A 23 -1.18 4.14 -3.17
C THR A 23 -0.98 3.76 -1.70
N LEU A 24 -1.25 2.50 -1.35
CA LEU A 24 -1.03 1.99 0.01
C LEU A 24 0.45 2.01 0.37
N TYR A 25 1.35 1.74 -0.58
CA TYR A 25 2.79 1.80 -0.35
C TYR A 25 3.26 3.20 -0.02
N HIS A 26 2.87 4.19 -0.84
CA HIS A 26 3.15 5.60 -0.57
C HIS A 26 2.58 6.04 0.78
N LEU A 27 1.35 5.63 1.11
CA LEU A 27 0.73 5.91 2.41
C LEU A 27 1.57 5.34 3.57
N THR A 28 2.00 4.08 3.49
CA THR A 28 2.78 3.45 4.58
C THR A 28 4.16 4.05 4.74
N VAL A 29 4.86 4.33 3.65
CA VAL A 29 6.24 4.83 3.69
C VAL A 29 6.26 6.31 4.06
N ALA A 30 5.49 7.14 3.36
CA ALA A 30 5.54 8.59 3.56
C ALA A 30 4.96 9.00 4.92
N LEU A 31 3.78 8.49 5.32
CA LEU A 31 3.21 8.85 6.62
C LEU A 31 3.99 8.25 7.78
N GLY A 32 4.58 7.06 7.59
CA GLY A 32 5.51 6.48 8.56
C GLY A 32 6.72 7.39 8.79
N HIS A 33 7.34 7.88 7.71
CA HIS A 33 8.50 8.78 7.79
C HIS A 33 8.15 10.17 8.32
N PHE A 34 7.21 10.88 7.68
CA PHE A 34 6.96 12.30 7.96
C PHE A 34 6.06 12.55 9.17
N LYS A 35 5.29 11.56 9.63
CA LYS A 35 4.26 11.74 10.67
C LYS A 35 4.32 10.69 11.77
N GLY A 36 5.24 9.72 11.71
CA GLY A 36 5.27 8.60 12.65
C GLY A 36 3.97 7.77 12.65
N TRP A 37 3.16 7.90 11.60
CA TRP A 37 1.83 7.30 11.55
C TRP A 37 1.89 5.90 10.95
N THR A 38 1.06 5.00 11.48
CA THR A 38 0.92 3.63 10.96
C THR A 38 -0.55 3.24 10.84
N ILE A 39 -0.85 2.27 9.97
CA ILE A 39 -2.21 1.73 9.84
C ILE A 39 -2.65 1.20 11.21
N PRO A 40 -3.76 1.72 11.79
CA PRO A 40 -4.20 1.30 13.12
C PRO A 40 -4.40 -0.21 13.22
N LYS A 41 -3.86 -0.82 14.27
CA LYS A 41 -3.88 -2.29 14.50
C LYS A 41 -5.30 -2.91 14.45
N ARG A 42 -6.33 -2.14 14.81
CA ARG A 42 -7.74 -2.56 14.74
C ARG A 42 -8.22 -2.83 13.31
N LEU A 43 -7.59 -2.23 12.30
CA LEU A 43 -7.93 -2.40 10.89
C LEU A 43 -7.29 -3.67 10.31
N THR A 44 -7.58 -4.82 10.91
CA THR A 44 -6.92 -6.10 10.62
C THR A 44 -7.07 -6.54 9.16
N ARG A 45 -8.20 -6.24 8.52
CA ARG A 45 -8.42 -6.54 7.09
C ARG A 45 -7.53 -5.70 6.19
N VAL A 46 -7.36 -4.42 6.51
CA VAL A 46 -6.48 -3.50 5.77
C VAL A 46 -5.04 -3.98 5.89
N LEU A 47 -4.57 -4.29 7.11
CA LEU A 47 -3.22 -4.81 7.33
C LEU A 47 -2.94 -6.09 6.53
N LYS A 48 -3.89 -7.05 6.55
CA LYS A 48 -3.77 -8.29 5.77
C LYS A 48 -3.74 -8.03 4.27
N TYR A 49 -4.61 -7.13 3.79
CA TYR A 49 -4.69 -6.75 2.38
C TYR A 49 -3.43 -6.02 1.90
N THR A 50 -2.93 -5.05 2.66
CA THR A 50 -1.67 -4.35 2.38
C THR A 50 -0.50 -5.33 2.30
N LYS A 51 -0.39 -6.24 3.27
CA LYS A 51 0.64 -7.30 3.24
C LYS A 51 0.52 -8.18 2.00
N LEU A 52 -0.70 -8.66 1.70
CA LEU A 52 -0.97 -9.48 0.52
C LEU A 52 -0.50 -8.80 -0.77
N LEU A 53 -0.83 -7.52 -0.96
CA LEU A 53 -0.44 -6.77 -2.15
C LEU A 53 1.08 -6.57 -2.22
N PHE A 54 1.72 -6.21 -1.11
CA PHE A 54 3.17 -6.00 -1.06
C PHE A 54 3.97 -7.29 -1.22
N ASP A 55 3.39 -8.44 -0.86
CA ASP A 55 4.06 -9.73 -0.97
C ASP A 55 4.10 -10.29 -2.40
N ARG A 56 3.30 -9.74 -3.32
CA ARG A 56 3.27 -10.18 -4.72
C ARG A 56 4.62 -9.95 -5.40
N LYS A 57 5.07 -10.96 -6.16
CA LYS A 57 6.28 -10.87 -6.99
C LYS A 57 6.23 -9.68 -7.94
N SER A 58 5.07 -9.42 -8.56
CA SER A 58 4.88 -8.28 -9.45
C SER A 58 5.14 -6.95 -8.74
N PHE A 59 4.64 -6.79 -7.50
CA PHE A 59 4.84 -5.57 -6.73
C PHE A 59 6.28 -5.43 -6.23
N LYS A 60 6.88 -6.51 -5.71
CA LYS A 60 8.29 -6.53 -5.26
C LYS A 60 9.26 -6.12 -6.38
N ASN A 61 8.96 -6.52 -7.62
CA ASN A 61 9.80 -6.23 -8.78
C ASN A 61 9.60 -4.82 -9.35
N THR A 62 8.53 -4.11 -8.99
CA THR A 62 8.20 -2.80 -9.60
C THR A 62 8.06 -1.67 -8.59
N LYS A 63 7.99 -1.96 -7.28
CA LYS A 63 7.89 -0.93 -6.26
C LYS A 63 9.14 -0.03 -6.26
N PRO A 64 9.00 1.28 -6.01
CA PRO A 64 10.15 2.13 -5.76
C PRO A 64 10.88 1.73 -4.47
N SER A 65 12.09 2.25 -4.28
CA SER A 65 12.73 2.23 -2.96
C SER A 65 11.99 3.18 -2.01
N ASP A 66 12.14 2.97 -0.70
CA ASP A 66 11.51 3.84 0.30
C ASP A 66 12.04 5.27 0.20
N ASN A 67 13.34 5.44 -0.06
CA ASN A 67 13.97 6.75 -0.25
C ASN A 67 13.36 7.49 -1.45
N CYS A 68 13.15 6.81 -2.58
CA CYS A 68 12.50 7.44 -3.74
C CYS A 68 11.09 7.95 -3.41
N VAL A 69 10.34 7.24 -2.57
CA VAL A 69 9.01 7.70 -2.10
C VAL A 69 9.15 8.90 -1.17
N ILE A 70 10.08 8.86 -0.23
CA ILE A 70 10.32 9.93 0.75
C ILE A 70 10.76 11.21 0.03
N ASP A 71 11.78 11.13 -0.82
CA ASP A 71 12.32 12.26 -1.57
C ASP A 71 11.25 12.88 -2.48
N GLY A 72 10.46 12.04 -3.16
CA GLY A 72 9.37 12.49 -4.00
C GLY A 72 8.25 13.22 -3.26
N TRP A 73 8.03 12.91 -1.97
CA TRP A 73 7.08 13.61 -1.10
C TRP A 73 7.70 14.82 -0.40
N ALA A 74 8.98 14.79 -0.07
CA ALA A 74 9.69 15.91 0.56
C ALA A 74 9.55 17.20 -0.27
N LEU A 75 9.71 17.08 -1.60
CA LEU A 75 9.54 18.18 -2.56
C LEU A 75 8.12 18.77 -2.59
N LYS A 76 7.10 18.05 -2.10
CA LYS A 76 5.70 18.47 -2.13
C LYS A 76 5.19 19.01 -0.80
N LEU A 77 5.79 18.58 0.30
CA LEU A 77 5.36 18.96 1.65
C LEU A 77 6.00 20.27 2.12
N ASN A 78 7.18 20.60 1.59
CA ASN A 78 7.88 21.86 1.86
C ASN A 78 8.21 22.53 0.51
N PRO A 79 7.24 23.24 -0.11
CA PRO A 79 7.44 23.92 -1.39
C PRO A 79 8.50 25.03 -1.33
#